data_AF-F8KZ02-F1
#
_entry.id   AF-F8KZ02-F1
#
_cell.length_a   1.000
_cell.length_b   1.000
_cell.length_c   1.000
_cell.angle_alpha   90.00
_cell.angle_beta   90.00
_cell.angle_gamma   90.00
#
_symmetry.space_group_name_H-M   'P 1'
#
loop_
_entity.id
_entity.type
_entity.pdbx_description
1 polymer ?
#
loop_
_entity_poly.entity_id
_entity_poly.type
_entity_poly.pdbx_seq_one_letter_code
_entity_poly.pdbx_strand_id
1 'polypeptide(L)' 'MKTKEELLKRLAYLEFVNDQLTTEVCDLDELLRKVGFPKGVESAKWIGGEMLAHPNDENKEKESP' A
#
# COMPACT_ATOMS: atom_id res chain seq x y z
N MET A 1 27.42 -21.59 4.76
CA MET A 1 26.43 -21.53 5.86
C MET A 1 26.67 -20.22 6.57
N LYS A 2 25.67 -19.33 6.71
CA LYS A 2 25.88 -18.03 7.37
C LYS A 2 26.19 -18.25 8.85
N THR A 3 27.10 -17.46 9.40
CA THR A 3 27.42 -17.54 10.82
C THR A 3 26.27 -16.98 11.65
N LYS A 4 26.22 -17.35 12.94
CA LYS A 4 25.22 -16.81 13.87
C LYS A 4 25.28 -15.27 13.92
N GLU A 5 26.47 -14.69 13.89
CA GLU A 5 26.66 -13.24 13.92
C GLU A 5 26.17 -12.56 12.64
N GLU A 6 26.40 -13.16 11.46
CA GLU A 6 25.87 -12.65 10.20
C GLU A 6 24.34 -12.67 10.15
N LEU A 7 23.73 -13.72 10.72
CA LEU A 7 22.28 -13.83 10.84
C LEU A 7 21.71 -12.77 11.79
N LEU A 8 22.35 -12.54 12.93
CA LEU A 8 21.93 -11.51 13.89
C LEU A 8 22.04 -10.11 13.31
N LYS A 9 23.15 -9.80 12.60
CA LYS A 9 23.29 -8.52 11.90
C LYS A 9 22.22 -8.32 10.84
N ARG A 10 21.89 -9.38 10.09
CA ARG A 10 20.83 -9.30 9.09
C ARG A 10 19.45 -9.14 9.73
N LEU A 11 19.20 -9.80 10.86
CA LEU A 11 17.96 -9.67 11.61
C LEU A 11 17.77 -8.23 12.10
N ALA A 12 18.76 -7.67 12.77
CA ALA A 12 18.71 -6.28 13.26
C ALA A 12 18.46 -5.26 12.13
N TYR A 13 19.08 -5.48 10.96
CA TYR A 13 18.81 -4.64 9.80
C TYR A 13 17.38 -4.79 9.28
N LEU A 14 16.83 -6.01 9.25
CA LEU A 14 15.46 -6.24 8.81
C LEU A 14 14.44 -5.66 9.80
N GLU A 15 14.71 -5.76 11.11
CA GLU A 15 13.89 -5.13 12.15
C GLU A 15 13.87 -3.61 11.96
N PHE A 16 15.04 -2.98 11.80
CA PHE A 16 15.15 -1.55 11.53
C PHE A 16 14.36 -1.10 10.29
N VAL A 17 14.46 -1.85 9.18
CA VAL A 17 13.71 -1.53 7.95
C VAL A 17 12.21 -1.72 8.17
N ASN A 18 11.81 -2.78 8.87
CA ASN A 18 10.41 -3.07 9.13
C ASN A 18 9.75 -1.99 10.00
N ASP A 19 10.45 -1.50 11.03
CA ASP A 19 9.94 -0.45 11.91
C ASP A 19 9.71 0.86 11.15
N GLN A 20 10.64 1.23 10.26
CA GLN A 20 10.48 2.40 9.38
C GLN A 20 9.30 2.24 8.43
N LEU A 21 9.24 1.14 7.69
CA LEU A 21 8.17 0.88 6.73
C LEU A 21 6.80 0.85 7.41
N THR A 22 6.71 0.26 8.60
CA THR A 22 5.47 0.22 9.38
C THR A 22 5.03 1.64 9.74
N THR A 23 5.96 2.47 10.21
CA THR A 23 5.67 3.87 10.55
C THR A 23 5.18 4.65 9.33
N GLU A 24 5.89 4.55 8.21
CA GLU A 24 5.52 5.24 6.96
C GLU A 24 4.16 4.81 6.43
N VAL A 25 3.84 3.51 6.50
CA VAL A 25 2.54 2.99 6.07
C VAL A 25 1.41 3.48 6.99
N CYS A 26 1.65 3.58 8.30
CA CYS A 26 0.69 4.17 9.23
C CYS A 26 0.43 5.65 8.92
N ASP A 27 1.48 6.44 8.70
CA ASP A 27 1.36 7.85 8.35
C ASP A 27 0.59 8.04 7.04
N LEU A 28 0.87 7.20 6.04
CA LEU A 28 0.15 7.20 4.77
C LEU A 28 -1.32 6.82 4.95
N ASP A 29 -1.63 5.83 5.79
CA ASP A 29 -3.00 5.42 6.08
C ASP A 29 -3.82 6.57 6.69
N GLU A 30 -3.22 7.28 7.65
CA GLU A 30 -3.84 8.46 8.24
C GLU A 30 -4.07 9.58 7.23
N LEU A 31 -3.08 9.84 6.37
CA LEU A 31 -3.21 10.85 5.32
C LEU A 31 -4.32 10.50 4.35
N LEU A 32 -4.40 9.24 3.91
CA LEU A 32 -5.43 8.75 3.01
C LEU A 32 -6.83 8.91 3.61
N ARG A 33 -6.99 8.61 4.90
CA ARG A 33 -8.25 8.87 5.62
C ARG A 33 -8.65 10.34 5.61
N LYS A 34 -7.68 11.24 5.78
CA LYS A 34 -7.93 12.70 5.77
C LYS A 34 -8.32 13.23 4.39
N VAL A 35 -7.82 12.64 3.30
CA VAL A 35 -8.10 13.10 1.93
C VAL A 35 -9.29 12.40 1.26
N GLY A 36 -10.05 11.57 2.00
CA GLY A 36 -11.32 11.01 1.52
C GLY A 36 -11.30 9.51 1.21
N PHE A 37 -10.27 8.77 1.61
CA PHE A 37 -10.25 7.31 1.58
C PHE A 37 -10.61 6.78 2.98
N PRO A 38 -11.89 6.49 3.29
CA PRO A 38 -12.35 6.23 4.67
C PRO A 38 -11.70 5.03 5.36
N LYS A 39 -11.15 4.08 4.58
CA LYS A 39 -10.37 2.94 5.09
C LYS A 39 -8.87 3.07 4.80
N GLY A 40 -8.40 4.30 4.57
CA GLY A 40 -7.00 4.61 4.26
C GLY A 40 -6.46 3.81 3.08
N VAL A 41 -5.34 3.12 3.30
CA VAL A 41 -4.61 2.33 2.29
C VAL A 41 -5.48 1.23 1.69
N GLU A 42 -6.36 0.60 2.47
CA GLU A 42 -7.25 -0.47 1.99
C GLU A 42 -8.16 0.04 0.86
N SER A 43 -8.86 1.15 1.10
CA SER A 43 -9.73 1.76 0.09
C SER A 43 -8.97 2.31 -1.11
N ALA A 44 -7.78 2.88 -0.91
CA ALA A 44 -6.96 3.36 -2.01
C ALA A 44 -6.50 2.21 -2.92
N LYS A 45 -6.09 1.08 -2.32
CA LYS A 45 -5.67 -0.12 -3.05
C LYS A 45 -6.85 -0.76 -3.80
N TRP A 46 -8.03 -0.79 -3.19
CA TRP A 46 -9.24 -1.27 -3.85
C TRP A 46 -9.55 -0.46 -5.11
N ILE A 47 -9.63 0.87 -4.99
CA ILE A 47 -9.93 1.77 -6.11
C ILE A 47 -8.87 1.64 -7.20
N GLY A 48 -7.58 1.68 -6.85
CA GLY A 48 -6.50 1.49 -7.81
C GLY A 48 -6.54 0.13 -8.50
N GLY A 49 -6.94 -0.93 -7.78
CA GLY A 49 -7.16 -2.27 -8.34
C GLY A 49 -8.29 -2.29 -9.37
N GLU A 50 -9.42 -1.68 -9.05
CA GLU A 50 -10.57 -1.57 -9.97
C GLU A 50 -10.19 -0.78 -11.24
N MET A 51 -9.46 0.33 -11.09
CA MET A 51 -8.99 1.15 -12.23
C MET A 51 -8.07 0.36 -13.17
N LEU A 52 -7.21 -0.50 -12.62
CA LEU A 52 -6.32 -1.35 -13.41
C LEU A 52 -7.04 -2.55 -14.03
N ALA A 53 -8.06 -3.09 -13.37
CA ALA A 53 -8.85 -4.22 -13.86
C ALA A 53 -9.87 -3.82 -14.94
N HIS A 54 -10.39 -2.59 -14.88
CA HIS A 54 -11.39 -2.06 -15.80
C HIS A 54 -10.93 -0.79 -16.54
N PRO A 55 -9.83 -0.81 -17.32
CA PRO A 55 -9.29 0.38 -17.97
C PRO A 55 -10.18 0.95 -19.10
N ASN A 56 -11.27 0.28 -19.49
CA ASN A 56 -12.10 0.61 -20.66
C ASN A 56 -13.58 0.93 -20.36
N ASP A 57 -14.05 0.88 -19.11
CA ASP A 57 -15.48 1.14 -18.80
C ASP A 57 -15.84 2.63 -18.73
N GLU A 58 -14.86 3.55 -18.82
CA GLU A 58 -15.10 5.00 -18.90
C GLU A 58 -15.89 5.43 -20.16
N ASN A 59 -16.03 4.55 -21.16
CA ASN A 59 -16.74 4.86 -22.42
C ASN A 59 -18.21 4.39 -22.47
N LYS A 60 -18.74 3.70 -21.45
CA LYS A 60 -20.12 3.15 -21.54
C LYS A 60 -21.22 4.04 -20.95
N GLU A 61 -20.89 5.10 -20.21
CA GLU A 61 -21.91 6.03 -19.69
C GLU A 61 -22.34 7.11 -20.69
N LYS A 62 -21.72 7.18 -21.89
CA LYS A 62 -22.09 8.15 -22.94
C LYS A 62 -23.07 7.62 -24.01
N GLU A 63 -23.44 6.34 -23.94
CA GLU A 63 -24.45 5.75 -24.82
C GLU A 63 -25.57 5.13 -23.98
N SER A 64 -26.44 5.98 -23.44
CA SER A 64 -27.83 5.60 -23.18
C SER A 64 -28.74 6.68 -23.78
N PRO A 65 -29.78 6.31 -24.56
CA PRO A 65 -30.53 7.22 -25.43
C PRO A 65 -31.32 8.31 -24.71
#